data_AF-A0A843J7F2-F1
#
_entry.id   AF-A0A843J7F2-F1
#
_cell.length_a   1.000
_cell.length_b   1.000
_cell.length_c   1.000
_cell.angle_alpha   90.00
_cell.angle_beta   90.00
_cell.angle_gamma   90.00
#
_symmetry.space_group_name_H-M   'P 1'
#
loop_
_entity.id
_entity.type
_entity.pdbx_description
1 polymer ?
#
loop_
_entity_poly.entity_id
_entity_poly.type
_entity_poly.pdbx_seq_one_letter_code
_entity_poly.pdbx_strand_id
1 'polypeptide(L)'
;MAGPKHSCGVVGVAADCDVVYYMHRALNVIQHRGQESAGISVFTDGAIRTVKNDGLVSEALSEAALAGLAGNSGIGHVRYSTVGSKGVLNAQPFTVDYTGGTLAIAHNGDLTNYRELKAEYLEKGWSFISDSDSEIIVRLIAKFLSEGEDIITAIRSTMAKIDGAYSLCVMDNDVIYAIRDPHGFRPLCIGKVFGGYMVVSESAALASLGGEFVRDVEPGEIVRVTKDGIESFPMVSPGPKAHCMFEWIYFARPDSVMDGREVYDVRKQVGIILAKEAPADVDLVMPVPDSGRAHALGYSIGSGIQYEEGFMKNRFVGRTFILPDQKMRENAVSMKMNAIKSTVNGKRIVIVDDSIVRGTTLKKLINVLRDAGAKEVHVRIGSPPIIAPCYYGVDMKSRDQFIATTYSVEEIRQIIGADSLAYISLEGMVKALGFPAEDLCLACTNGLYPTPIEGEKLRPQ
;
A
#
# COMPACT_ATOMS: atom_id res chain seq x y z
N MET A 1 -8.39 -12.30 -5.26
CA MET A 1 -7.36 -12.23 -4.20
C MET A 1 -8.06 -12.00 -2.88
N ALA A 2 -7.82 -12.90 -1.91
CA ALA A 2 -8.13 -12.69 -0.50
C ALA A 2 -6.82 -12.71 0.31
N GLY A 3 -5.80 -12.00 -0.22
CA GLY A 3 -4.65 -11.55 0.57
C GLY A 3 -5.02 -10.32 1.39
N PRO A 4 -4.07 -9.73 2.13
CA PRO A 4 -4.25 -8.44 2.79
C PRO A 4 -4.82 -7.43 1.80
N LYS A 5 -5.78 -6.61 2.24
CA LYS A 5 -6.37 -5.60 1.38
C LYS A 5 -5.66 -4.25 1.58
N HIS A 6 -5.76 -3.41 0.55
CA HIS A 6 -4.74 -2.43 0.14
C HIS A 6 -4.49 -1.25 1.12
N SER A 7 -3.35 -0.58 0.94
CA SER A 7 -2.95 0.69 1.58
C SER A 7 -3.18 1.82 0.59
N CYS A 8 -3.70 2.98 1.01
CA CYS A 8 -3.97 4.14 0.15
C CYS A 8 -2.77 4.63 -0.69
N GLY A 9 -3.02 5.49 -1.67
CA GLY A 9 -1.99 6.16 -2.46
C GLY A 9 -2.24 7.66 -2.57
N VAL A 10 -1.17 8.45 -2.48
CA VAL A 10 -1.21 9.92 -2.58
C VAL A 10 -0.43 10.41 -3.80
N VAL A 11 -0.87 11.55 -4.34
CA VAL A 11 -0.20 12.28 -5.42
C VAL A 11 -0.25 13.78 -5.08
N GLY A 12 0.80 14.52 -5.39
CA GLY A 12 0.82 15.99 -5.43
C GLY A 12 1.62 16.45 -6.64
N VAL A 13 1.15 17.47 -7.36
CA VAL A 13 1.81 17.97 -8.57
C VAL A 13 1.77 19.48 -8.59
N ALA A 14 2.91 20.11 -8.84
CA ALA A 14 3.02 21.53 -9.13
C ALA A 14 3.78 21.71 -10.44
N ALA A 15 3.17 22.37 -11.42
CA ALA A 15 3.73 22.54 -12.76
C ALA A 15 3.34 23.90 -13.39
N ASP A 16 3.96 24.24 -14.51
CA ASP A 16 3.59 25.40 -15.34
C ASP A 16 2.39 25.15 -16.27
N CYS A 17 1.80 23.96 -16.22
CA CYS A 17 0.66 23.52 -17.00
C CYS A 17 -0.46 22.97 -16.09
N ASP A 18 -1.62 22.68 -16.70
CA ASP A 18 -2.73 22.05 -16.00
C ASP A 18 -2.35 20.65 -15.47
N VAL A 19 -2.44 20.47 -14.14
CA VAL A 19 -2.01 19.26 -13.44
C VAL A 19 -3.09 18.17 -13.36
N VAL A 20 -4.36 18.47 -13.69
CA VAL A 20 -5.49 17.54 -13.52
C VAL A 20 -5.27 16.24 -14.28
N TYR A 21 -4.82 16.33 -15.54
CA TYR A 21 -4.53 15.16 -16.36
C TYR A 21 -3.42 14.29 -15.73
N TYR A 22 -2.31 14.91 -15.30
CA TYR A 22 -1.17 14.20 -14.72
C TYR A 22 -1.55 13.51 -13.41
N MET A 23 -2.32 14.17 -12.55
CA MET A 23 -2.83 13.57 -11.32
C MET A 23 -3.76 12.39 -11.62
N HIS A 24 -4.74 12.57 -12.52
CA HIS A 24 -5.66 11.50 -12.89
C HIS A 24 -4.90 10.27 -13.43
N ARG A 25 -3.88 10.48 -14.27
CA ARG A 25 -3.04 9.40 -14.80
C ARG A 25 -2.17 8.75 -13.71
N ALA A 26 -1.54 9.53 -12.84
CA ALA A 26 -0.75 9.00 -11.73
C ALA A 26 -1.61 8.14 -10.79
N LEU A 27 -2.80 8.62 -10.42
CA LEU A 27 -3.76 7.87 -9.61
C LEU A 27 -4.19 6.56 -10.27
N ASN A 28 -4.40 6.53 -11.59
CA ASN A 28 -4.66 5.30 -12.32
C ASN A 28 -3.49 4.29 -12.24
N VAL A 29 -2.24 4.77 -12.31
CA VAL A 29 -1.06 3.89 -12.20
C VAL A 29 -0.95 3.26 -10.81
N ILE A 30 -1.25 4.04 -9.77
CA ILE A 30 -1.25 3.57 -8.38
C ILE A 30 -2.61 3.05 -7.90
N GLN A 31 -3.59 2.84 -8.80
CA GLN A 31 -4.95 2.35 -8.45
C GLN A 31 -4.94 1.05 -7.64
N HIS A 32 -3.91 0.22 -7.79
CA HIS A 32 -3.74 -0.99 -7.01
C HIS A 32 -3.62 -0.72 -5.49
N ARG A 33 -3.29 0.51 -5.07
CA ARG A 33 -3.29 0.96 -3.67
C ARG A 33 -4.69 1.22 -3.11
N GLY A 34 -5.65 1.62 -3.94
CA GLY A 34 -6.99 1.90 -3.45
C GLY A 34 -8.02 1.82 -4.54
N GLN A 35 -9.10 1.09 -4.32
CA GLN A 35 -10.16 0.86 -5.32
C GLN A 35 -11.54 1.29 -4.80
N GLU A 36 -11.62 1.94 -3.65
CA GLU A 36 -12.90 2.25 -3.01
C GLU A 36 -13.41 3.64 -3.34
N SER A 37 -12.52 4.62 -3.41
CA SER A 37 -12.81 5.97 -3.87
C SER A 37 -11.55 6.60 -4.44
N ALA A 38 -11.74 7.67 -5.21
CA ALA A 38 -10.65 8.54 -5.68
C ALA A 38 -11.08 10.00 -5.58
N GLY A 39 -10.10 10.89 -5.44
CA GLY A 39 -10.34 12.32 -5.37
C GLY A 39 -9.13 13.14 -5.81
N ILE A 40 -9.41 14.36 -6.26
CA ILE A 40 -8.44 15.39 -6.63
C ILE A 40 -8.89 16.73 -6.06
N SER A 41 -7.94 17.48 -5.50
CA SER A 41 -8.08 18.90 -5.14
C SER A 41 -7.10 19.73 -5.95
N VAL A 42 -7.56 20.84 -6.53
CA VAL A 42 -6.77 21.73 -7.39
C VAL A 42 -6.95 23.16 -6.93
N PHE A 43 -5.86 23.93 -6.94
CA PHE A 43 -5.95 25.37 -6.73
C PHE A 43 -6.36 26.06 -8.04
N THR A 44 -7.52 26.68 -8.06
CA THR A 44 -8.10 27.36 -9.23
C THR A 44 -8.92 28.56 -8.78
N ASP A 45 -8.85 29.65 -9.56
CA ASP A 45 -9.60 30.88 -9.29
C ASP A 45 -9.41 31.43 -7.85
N GLY A 46 -8.21 31.26 -7.28
CA GLY A 46 -7.89 31.74 -5.93
C GLY A 46 -8.41 30.87 -4.78
N ALA A 47 -8.93 29.66 -5.06
CA ALA A 47 -9.44 28.74 -4.04
C ALA A 47 -9.14 27.27 -4.38
N ILE A 48 -9.25 26.38 -3.39
CA ILE A 48 -9.15 24.94 -3.62
C ILE A 48 -10.50 24.39 -4.03
N ARG A 49 -10.57 23.74 -5.20
CA ARG A 49 -11.74 22.95 -5.63
C ARG A 49 -11.44 21.47 -5.56
N THR A 50 -12.37 20.70 -5.00
CA THR A 50 -12.21 19.25 -4.78
C THR A 50 -13.30 18.47 -5.49
N VAL A 51 -12.89 17.44 -6.24
CA VAL A 51 -13.76 16.43 -6.82
C VAL A 51 -13.37 15.08 -6.23
N LYS A 52 -14.31 14.39 -5.59
CA LYS A 52 -14.08 13.06 -5.01
C LYS A 52 -15.34 12.22 -5.00
N ASN A 53 -15.23 10.96 -5.37
CA ASN A 53 -16.36 10.03 -5.50
C ASN A 53 -15.94 8.59 -5.17
N ASP A 54 -16.92 7.73 -4.94
CA ASP A 54 -16.71 6.29 -4.78
C ASP A 54 -16.39 5.62 -6.12
N GLY A 55 -15.62 4.53 -6.08
CA GLY A 55 -15.26 3.73 -7.24
C GLY A 55 -13.79 3.77 -7.61
N LEU A 56 -13.48 3.17 -8.76
CA LEU A 56 -12.16 3.28 -9.40
C LEU A 56 -11.93 4.71 -9.90
N VAL A 57 -10.70 5.10 -10.20
CA VAL A 57 -10.34 6.42 -10.72
C VAL A 57 -11.15 6.75 -11.98
N SER A 58 -11.29 5.81 -12.91
CA SER A 58 -12.09 6.00 -14.13
C SER A 58 -13.58 6.24 -13.88
N GLU A 59 -14.10 5.78 -12.75
CA GLU A 59 -15.50 5.94 -12.35
C GLU A 59 -15.67 7.22 -11.53
N ALA A 60 -14.86 7.38 -10.48
CA ALA A 60 -14.92 8.45 -9.51
C ALA A 60 -14.47 9.81 -10.09
N LEU A 61 -13.54 9.79 -11.04
CA LEU A 61 -12.92 10.97 -11.66
C LEU A 61 -13.15 10.97 -13.17
N SER A 62 -14.40 10.69 -13.57
CA SER A 62 -14.82 10.74 -14.98
C SER A 62 -14.61 12.13 -15.59
N GLU A 63 -14.56 12.21 -16.91
CA GLU A 63 -14.43 13.47 -17.65
C GLU A 63 -15.54 14.47 -17.26
N ALA A 64 -16.77 13.98 -17.08
CA ALA A 64 -17.88 14.81 -16.61
C ALA A 64 -17.69 15.33 -15.18
N ALA A 65 -17.13 14.52 -14.28
CA ALA A 65 -16.86 14.93 -12.90
C ALA A 65 -15.70 15.94 -12.79
N LEU A 66 -14.72 15.83 -13.68
CA LEU A 66 -13.57 16.73 -13.74
C LEU A 66 -13.80 17.96 -14.64
N ALA A 67 -14.96 18.07 -15.28
CA ALA A 67 -15.24 19.16 -16.21
C ALA A 67 -15.10 20.53 -15.55
N GLY A 68 -14.23 21.37 -16.11
CA GLY A 68 -13.96 22.72 -15.59
C GLY A 68 -13.02 22.78 -14.38
N LEU A 69 -12.51 21.64 -13.91
CA LEU A 69 -11.40 21.61 -12.96
C LEU A 69 -10.08 21.75 -13.75
N ALA A 70 -9.33 22.82 -13.49
CA ALA A 70 -8.03 23.07 -14.10
C ALA A 70 -7.18 23.88 -13.13
N GLY A 71 -5.86 23.68 -13.15
CA GLY A 71 -4.96 24.48 -12.33
C GLY A 71 -3.54 23.95 -12.34
N ASN A 72 -2.62 24.75 -11.81
CA ASN A 72 -1.18 24.49 -11.92
C ASN A 72 -0.60 23.76 -10.69
N SER A 73 -1.41 23.61 -9.64
CA SER A 73 -1.07 22.78 -8.49
C SER A 73 -2.28 22.03 -7.95
N GLY A 74 -2.04 20.81 -7.49
CA GLY A 74 -3.08 19.97 -6.94
C GLY A 74 -2.56 18.73 -6.22
N ILE A 75 -3.43 18.12 -5.43
CA ILE A 75 -3.19 16.84 -4.76
C ILE A 75 -4.30 15.85 -5.10
N GLY A 76 -3.99 14.57 -5.02
CA GLY A 76 -4.91 13.48 -5.36
C GLY A 76 -4.72 12.27 -4.47
N HIS A 77 -5.74 11.42 -4.44
CA HIS A 77 -5.76 10.23 -3.59
C HIS A 77 -6.55 9.07 -4.20
N VAL A 78 -6.07 7.85 -3.98
CA VAL A 78 -6.84 6.62 -4.14
C VAL A 78 -6.99 5.92 -2.79
N ARG A 79 -8.23 5.59 -2.42
CA ARG A 79 -8.54 5.08 -1.09
C ARG A 79 -8.74 3.57 -1.06
N TYR A 80 -8.23 2.98 0.01
CA TYR A 80 -8.72 1.74 0.56
C TYR A 80 -9.05 1.96 2.05
N SER A 81 -10.21 1.52 2.53
CA SER A 81 -10.58 1.72 3.94
C SER A 81 -9.73 0.84 4.86
N THR A 82 -8.73 1.44 5.50
CA THR A 82 -8.01 0.89 6.66
C THR A 82 -8.65 1.39 7.95
N VAL A 83 -8.83 2.71 8.09
CA VAL A 83 -9.61 3.38 9.15
C VAL A 83 -10.85 4.03 8.56
N GLY A 84 -11.92 4.01 9.35
CA GLY A 84 -13.20 4.61 9.01
C GLY A 84 -14.04 3.76 8.04
N SER A 85 -15.31 4.12 7.95
CA SER A 85 -16.29 3.45 7.11
C SER A 85 -16.05 3.69 5.61
N LYS A 86 -16.66 2.85 4.77
CA LYS A 86 -16.70 3.08 3.33
C LYS A 86 -17.65 4.22 3.00
N GLY A 87 -17.42 4.87 1.87
CA GLY A 87 -18.28 5.89 1.31
C GLY A 87 -17.58 7.23 1.11
N VAL A 88 -18.21 8.05 0.27
CA VAL A 88 -17.69 9.33 -0.22
C VAL A 88 -17.29 10.33 0.88
N LEU A 89 -17.92 10.29 2.06
CA LEU A 89 -17.57 11.16 3.19
C LEU A 89 -16.13 10.96 3.67
N ASN A 90 -15.62 9.74 3.51
CA ASN A 90 -14.25 9.37 3.84
C ASN A 90 -13.33 9.36 2.61
N ALA A 91 -13.84 9.69 1.42
CA ALA A 91 -12.98 9.91 0.26
C ALA A 91 -12.09 11.12 0.53
N GLN A 92 -10.84 11.03 0.09
CA GLN A 92 -9.85 12.11 0.19
C GLN A 92 -9.59 12.69 -1.22
N PRO A 93 -9.08 13.92 -1.35
CA PRO A 93 -8.60 14.80 -0.27
C PRO A 93 -9.69 15.33 0.69
N PHE A 94 -9.28 15.64 1.93
CA PHE A 94 -10.08 16.45 2.86
C PHE A 94 -9.69 17.91 2.73
N THR A 95 -10.67 18.80 2.84
CA THR A 95 -10.44 20.26 2.80
C THR A 95 -10.99 20.93 4.05
N VAL A 96 -10.31 21.99 4.49
CA VAL A 96 -10.76 22.83 5.61
C VAL A 96 -10.36 24.28 5.34
N ASP A 97 -11.27 25.20 5.60
CA ASP A 97 -10.97 26.63 5.56
C ASP A 97 -10.41 27.09 6.91
N TYR A 98 -9.44 27.99 6.86
CA TYR A 98 -8.84 28.63 8.02
C TYR A 98 -8.64 30.13 7.74
N THR A 99 -8.14 30.88 8.72
CA THR A 99 -7.99 32.34 8.61
C THR A 99 -7.10 32.81 7.45
N GLY A 100 -6.19 31.97 6.96
CA GLY A 100 -5.26 32.27 5.87
C GLY A 100 -5.62 31.68 4.49
N GLY A 101 -6.74 30.98 4.36
CA GLY A 101 -7.17 30.37 3.09
C GLY A 101 -7.78 28.99 3.26
N THR A 102 -7.49 28.08 2.33
CA THR A 102 -7.99 26.70 2.35
C THR A 102 -6.81 25.73 2.37
N LEU A 103 -6.92 24.70 3.21
CA LEU A 103 -6.03 23.54 3.23
C LEU A 103 -6.70 22.35 2.55
N ALA A 104 -5.91 21.53 1.87
CA ALA A 104 -6.29 20.19 1.45
C ALA A 104 -5.26 19.15 1.92
N ILE A 105 -5.70 17.93 2.22
CA ILE A 105 -4.79 16.83 2.57
C ILE A 105 -5.19 15.52 1.89
N ALA A 106 -4.16 14.80 1.41
CA ALA A 106 -4.22 13.40 1.05
C ALA A 106 -3.23 12.62 1.94
N HIS A 107 -3.66 11.49 2.48
CA HIS A 107 -2.95 10.71 3.50
C HIS A 107 -2.95 9.22 3.17
N ASN A 108 -1.76 8.64 3.16
CA ASN A 108 -1.54 7.20 3.15
C ASN A 108 -0.90 6.76 4.48
N GLY A 109 -1.64 6.00 5.28
CA GLY A 109 -1.20 5.58 6.61
C GLY A 109 -2.38 5.37 7.56
N ASP A 110 -2.06 5.07 8.81
CA ASP A 110 -3.02 4.95 9.92
C ASP A 110 -2.41 5.64 11.16
N LEU A 111 -3.19 6.48 11.84
CA LEU A 111 -2.80 7.05 13.13
C LEU A 111 -3.16 6.11 14.29
N THR A 112 -2.17 5.74 15.09
CA THR A 112 -2.31 4.80 16.22
C THR A 112 -3.00 5.46 17.41
N ASN A 113 -2.81 6.77 17.60
CA ASN A 113 -3.44 7.56 18.65
C ASN A 113 -4.71 8.31 18.19
N TYR A 114 -5.28 7.96 17.02
CA TYR A 114 -6.46 8.62 16.45
C TYR A 114 -7.65 8.71 17.42
N ARG A 115 -7.96 7.62 18.14
CA ARG A 115 -9.11 7.58 19.06
C ARG A 115 -8.94 8.54 20.23
N GLU A 116 -7.73 8.60 20.79
CA GLU A 116 -7.37 9.47 21.89
C GLU A 116 -7.46 10.94 21.45
N LEU A 117 -6.83 11.27 20.32
CA LEU A 117 -6.88 12.62 19.75
C LEU A 117 -8.33 13.04 19.43
N LYS A 118 -9.12 12.15 18.82
CA LYS A 118 -10.52 12.46 18.50
C LYS A 118 -11.32 12.76 19.76
N ALA A 119 -11.16 11.97 20.83
CA ALA A 119 -11.82 12.22 22.11
C ALA A 119 -11.38 13.56 22.73
N GLU A 120 -10.07 13.83 22.79
CA GLU A 120 -9.51 15.08 23.30
C GLU A 120 -10.12 16.32 22.60
N TYR A 121 -10.20 16.28 21.27
CA TYR A 121 -10.69 17.43 20.50
C TYR A 121 -12.22 17.54 20.51
N LEU A 122 -12.96 16.43 20.60
CA LEU A 122 -14.40 16.47 20.86
C LEU A 122 -14.72 17.18 22.19
N GLU A 123 -13.96 16.90 23.25
CA GLU A 123 -14.10 17.59 24.55
C GLU A 123 -13.78 19.08 24.46
N LYS A 124 -12.87 19.47 23.55
CA LYS A 124 -12.55 20.87 23.23
C LYS A 124 -13.57 21.53 22.29
N GLY A 125 -14.68 20.86 21.98
CA GLY A 125 -15.79 21.39 21.17
C GLY A 125 -15.63 21.24 19.66
N TRP A 126 -14.68 20.43 19.18
CA TRP A 126 -14.58 20.12 17.76
C TRP A 126 -15.73 19.23 17.31
N SER A 127 -16.26 19.46 16.12
CA SER A 127 -17.18 18.53 15.45
C SER A 127 -16.44 17.80 14.32
N PHE A 128 -16.70 16.52 14.13
CA PHE A 128 -16.12 15.73 13.04
C PHE A 128 -17.23 15.23 12.11
N ILE A 129 -17.00 15.31 10.81
CA ILE A 129 -17.98 14.89 9.78
C ILE A 129 -17.66 13.48 9.29
N SER A 130 -16.43 13.02 9.48
CA SER A 130 -15.94 11.73 9.05
C SER A 130 -15.42 10.90 10.23
N ASP A 131 -15.14 9.62 9.95
CA ASP A 131 -14.43 8.73 10.87
C ASP A 131 -13.01 8.41 10.37
N SER A 132 -12.49 9.18 9.41
CA SER A 132 -11.10 9.13 8.95
C SER A 132 -10.16 9.92 9.86
N ASP A 133 -8.99 9.34 10.10
CA ASP A 133 -7.85 10.02 10.73
C ASP A 133 -7.31 11.21 9.92
N SER A 134 -7.58 11.26 8.61
CA SER A 134 -7.10 12.35 7.75
C SER A 134 -7.77 13.69 8.08
N GLU A 135 -9.02 13.65 8.56
CA GLU A 135 -9.74 14.84 9.02
C GLU A 135 -9.09 15.44 10.27
N ILE A 136 -8.56 14.62 11.20
CA ILE A 136 -7.91 15.17 12.39
C ILE A 136 -6.58 15.86 12.04
N ILE A 137 -5.82 15.31 11.09
CA ILE A 137 -4.54 15.89 10.66
C ILE A 137 -4.75 17.28 10.05
N VAL A 138 -5.66 17.42 9.07
CA VAL A 138 -5.86 18.72 8.41
C VAL A 138 -6.39 19.78 9.37
N ARG A 139 -7.24 19.39 10.32
CA ARG A 139 -7.78 20.32 11.32
C ARG A 139 -6.75 20.72 12.36
N LEU A 140 -5.81 19.84 12.72
CA LEU A 140 -4.67 20.18 13.57
C LEU A 140 -3.77 21.23 12.90
N ILE A 141 -3.43 21.03 11.61
CA ILE A 141 -2.64 22.02 10.84
C ILE A 141 -3.40 23.36 10.79
N ALA A 142 -4.68 23.35 10.42
CA ALA A 142 -5.52 24.55 10.37
C ALA A 142 -5.58 25.29 11.71
N LYS A 143 -5.65 24.56 12.82
CA LYS A 143 -5.64 25.11 14.18
C LYS A 143 -4.33 25.85 14.44
N PHE A 144 -3.18 25.22 14.22
CA PHE A 144 -1.88 25.83 14.48
C PHE A 144 -1.60 27.05 13.60
N LEU A 145 -1.99 27.00 12.33
CA LEU A 145 -1.95 28.17 11.44
C LEU A 145 -2.84 29.31 11.97
N SER A 146 -4.04 29.01 12.45
CA SER A 146 -4.95 30.01 13.02
C SER A 146 -4.45 30.62 14.33
N GLU A 147 -3.53 29.93 15.01
CA GLU A 147 -2.83 30.43 16.22
C GLU A 147 -1.57 31.23 15.89
N GLY A 148 -1.24 31.38 14.61
CA GLY A 148 -0.14 32.24 14.14
C GLY A 148 1.16 31.52 13.81
N GLU A 149 1.18 30.17 13.82
CA GLU A 149 2.33 29.41 13.30
C GLU A 149 2.41 29.54 11.78
N ASP A 150 3.63 29.55 11.22
CA ASP A 150 3.82 29.33 9.78
C ASP A 150 3.54 27.87 9.41
N ILE A 151 3.31 27.58 8.14
CA ILE A 151 2.95 26.24 7.64
C ILE A 151 3.96 25.15 8.00
N ILE A 152 5.26 25.41 7.98
CA ILE A 152 6.26 24.41 8.33
C ILE A 152 6.20 24.12 9.83
N THR A 153 6.07 25.16 10.65
CA THR A 153 5.90 25.02 12.10
C THR A 153 4.59 24.30 12.44
N ALA A 154 3.48 24.67 11.81
CA ALA A 154 2.16 24.03 12.01
C ALA A 154 2.16 22.54 11.65
N ILE A 155 2.85 22.16 10.55
CA ILE A 155 3.05 20.75 10.18
C ILE A 155 3.91 20.05 11.24
N ARG A 156 5.00 20.65 11.73
CA ARG A 156 5.84 20.06 12.79
C ARG A 156 5.08 19.89 14.11
N SER A 157 4.29 20.89 14.52
CA SER A 157 3.43 20.84 15.70
C SER A 157 2.38 19.73 15.57
N THR A 158 1.86 19.50 14.36
CA THR A 158 0.96 18.38 14.06
C THR A 158 1.69 17.04 14.15
N MET A 159 2.87 16.91 13.53
CA MET A 159 3.72 15.70 13.59
C MET A 159 4.09 15.33 15.03
N ALA A 160 4.27 16.32 15.91
CA ALA A 160 4.55 16.09 17.33
C ALA A 160 3.33 15.59 18.14
N LYS A 161 2.12 15.69 17.59
CA LYS A 161 0.87 15.21 18.22
C LYS A 161 0.39 13.87 17.69
N ILE A 162 0.72 13.54 16.44
CA ILE A 162 0.20 12.35 15.78
C ILE A 162 1.21 11.20 15.87
N ASP A 163 0.72 10.02 16.25
CA ASP A 163 1.51 8.79 16.28
C ASP A 163 0.97 7.82 15.24
N GLY A 164 1.86 7.05 14.62
CA GLY A 164 1.51 6.04 13.63
C GLY A 164 2.32 6.17 12.36
N ALA A 165 1.74 5.73 11.25
CA ALA A 165 2.35 5.78 9.93
C ALA A 165 1.63 6.80 9.06
N TYR A 166 2.37 7.63 8.33
CA TYR A 166 1.78 8.59 7.41
C TYR A 166 2.75 9.03 6.32
N SER A 167 2.24 9.05 5.10
CA SER A 167 2.77 9.83 3.98
C SER A 167 1.68 10.78 3.53
N LEU A 168 1.98 12.09 3.56
CA LEU A 168 1.00 13.14 3.35
C LEU A 168 1.38 13.96 2.11
N CYS A 169 0.36 14.37 1.36
CA CYS A 169 0.41 15.52 0.48
C CYS A 169 -0.56 16.55 1.04
N VAL A 170 -0.03 17.66 1.55
CA VAL A 170 -0.78 18.80 2.07
C VAL A 170 -0.70 19.92 1.04
N MET A 171 -1.81 20.58 0.75
CA MET A 171 -1.86 21.76 -0.09
C MET A 171 -2.35 22.93 0.74
N ASP A 172 -1.57 23.99 0.83
CA ASP A 172 -1.95 25.27 1.43
C ASP A 172 -2.05 26.30 0.31
N ASN A 173 -3.28 26.69 -0.02
CA ASN A 173 -3.59 27.44 -1.23
C ASN A 173 -2.97 26.78 -2.48
N ASP A 174 -1.96 27.39 -3.11
CA ASP A 174 -1.32 26.89 -4.34
C ASP A 174 -0.02 26.11 -4.08
N VAL A 175 0.44 26.00 -2.83
CA VAL A 175 1.72 25.39 -2.48
C VAL A 175 1.52 23.99 -1.91
N ILE A 176 2.34 23.03 -2.38
CA ILE A 176 2.27 21.63 -1.95
C ILE A 176 3.40 21.32 -0.98
N TYR A 177 3.07 20.56 0.05
CA TYR A 177 3.98 20.01 1.03
C TYR A 177 3.85 18.49 1.05
N ALA A 178 4.97 17.79 0.88
CA ALA A 178 5.07 16.35 1.03
C ALA A 178 5.71 16.02 2.38
N ILE A 179 5.09 15.13 3.15
CA ILE A 179 5.53 14.81 4.51
C ILE A 179 5.60 13.30 4.67
N ARG A 180 6.67 12.81 5.28
CA ARG A 180 6.80 11.40 5.66
C ARG A 180 7.00 11.29 7.17
N ASP A 181 6.36 10.30 7.78
CA ASP A 181 6.47 10.06 9.22
C ASP A 181 7.92 9.83 9.68
N PRO A 182 8.26 10.08 10.96
CA PRO A 182 9.63 9.95 11.47
C PRO A 182 10.27 8.56 11.34
N HIS A 183 9.45 7.52 11.15
CA HIS A 183 9.93 6.15 10.99
C HIS A 183 10.03 5.73 9.52
N GLY A 184 9.42 6.47 8.58
CA GLY A 184 9.42 6.15 7.16
C GLY A 184 8.58 4.93 6.80
N PHE A 185 7.47 4.67 7.51
CA PHE A 185 6.66 3.46 7.29
C PHE A 185 6.12 3.34 5.87
N ARG A 186 5.50 4.43 5.39
CA ARG A 186 4.80 4.49 4.11
C ARG A 186 5.69 5.13 3.03
N PRO A 187 5.63 4.67 1.78
CA PRO A 187 6.48 5.19 0.72
C PRO A 187 5.96 6.53 0.21
N LEU A 188 6.89 7.43 -0.10
CA LEU A 188 6.64 8.71 -0.73
C LEU A 188 7.90 9.14 -1.47
N CYS A 189 7.78 9.45 -2.76
CA CYS A 189 8.92 9.82 -3.60
C CYS A 189 8.62 11.06 -4.44
N ILE A 190 9.69 11.70 -4.89
CA ILE A 190 9.68 12.94 -5.66
C ILE A 190 10.25 12.64 -7.06
N GLY A 191 9.62 13.20 -8.07
CA GLY A 191 10.12 13.18 -9.44
C GLY A 191 9.87 14.48 -10.19
N LYS A 192 10.65 14.67 -11.26
CA LYS A 192 10.36 15.70 -12.26
C LYS A 192 9.32 15.17 -13.23
N VAL A 193 8.37 16.01 -13.59
CA VAL A 193 7.36 15.75 -14.61
C VAL A 193 7.34 16.92 -15.59
N PHE A 194 6.53 16.82 -16.65
CA PHE A 194 6.40 17.92 -17.59
C PHE A 194 5.97 19.20 -16.86
N GLY A 195 6.77 20.26 -17.00
CA GLY A 195 6.45 21.58 -16.44
C GLY A 195 6.71 21.75 -14.95
N GLY A 196 7.19 20.74 -14.21
CA GLY A 196 7.47 20.89 -12.79
C GLY A 196 7.77 19.59 -12.04
N TYR A 197 7.21 19.47 -10.84
CA TYR A 197 7.52 18.41 -9.88
C TYR A 197 6.27 17.68 -9.40
N MET A 198 6.43 16.39 -9.15
CA MET A 198 5.41 15.50 -8.61
C MET A 198 5.95 14.80 -7.37
N VAL A 199 5.08 14.63 -6.38
CA VAL A 199 5.27 13.69 -5.27
C VAL A 199 4.21 12.61 -5.39
N VAL A 200 4.61 11.36 -5.20
CA VAL A 200 3.71 10.21 -5.35
C VAL A 200 4.15 9.07 -4.46
N SER A 201 3.20 8.24 -4.02
CA SER A 201 3.51 7.05 -3.20
C SER A 201 4.43 6.04 -3.89
N GLU A 202 4.49 6.02 -5.22
CA GLU A 202 5.29 5.06 -5.99
C GLU A 202 5.88 5.67 -7.26
N SER A 203 7.16 5.39 -7.48
CA SER A 203 7.93 5.86 -8.64
C SER A 203 7.42 5.31 -9.97
N ALA A 204 6.69 4.19 -9.99
CA ALA A 204 6.04 3.69 -11.21
C ALA A 204 5.10 4.71 -11.86
N ALA A 205 4.49 5.61 -11.07
CA ALA A 205 3.67 6.70 -11.61
C ALA A 205 4.50 7.75 -12.37
N LEU A 206 5.70 8.08 -11.87
CA LEU A 206 6.63 8.99 -12.54
C LEU A 206 7.06 8.42 -13.89
N ALA A 207 7.52 7.16 -13.90
CA ALA A 207 7.95 6.48 -15.12
C ALA A 207 6.83 6.40 -16.17
N SER A 208 5.60 6.09 -15.73
CA SER A 208 4.42 6.01 -16.61
C SER A 208 4.02 7.36 -17.23
N LEU A 209 4.47 8.47 -16.65
CA LEU A 209 4.26 9.83 -17.14
C LEU A 209 5.45 10.39 -17.92
N GLY A 210 6.49 9.58 -18.16
CA GLY A 210 7.74 10.04 -18.77
C GLY A 210 8.55 10.97 -17.87
N GLY A 211 8.28 10.96 -16.57
CA GLY A 211 9.01 11.72 -15.56
C GLY A 211 10.32 11.05 -15.13
N GLU A 212 11.15 11.81 -14.43
CA GLU A 212 12.43 11.37 -13.87
C GLU A 212 12.30 11.22 -12.36
N PHE A 213 12.68 10.06 -11.82
CA PHE A 213 12.79 9.87 -10.38
C PHE A 213 13.95 10.71 -9.82
N VAL A 214 13.67 11.50 -8.78
CA VAL A 214 14.69 12.34 -8.13
C VAL A 214 15.21 11.67 -6.86
N ARG A 215 14.32 11.39 -5.89
CA ARG A 215 14.63 10.69 -4.63
C ARG A 215 13.36 10.34 -3.85
N ASP A 216 13.49 9.48 -2.85
CA ASP A 216 12.49 9.29 -1.80
C ASP A 216 12.43 10.52 -0.86
N VAL A 217 11.26 10.76 -0.26
CA VAL A 217 11.12 11.68 0.89
C VAL A 217 11.70 10.98 2.12
N GLU A 218 12.59 11.64 2.84
CA GLU A 218 13.27 11.03 3.99
C GLU A 218 12.35 10.92 5.21
N PRO A 219 12.56 9.95 6.12
CA PRO A 219 11.79 9.86 7.37
C PRO A 219 11.81 11.16 8.18
N GLY A 220 10.62 11.68 8.51
CA GLY A 220 10.43 12.94 9.23
C GLY A 220 10.64 14.22 8.38
N GLU A 221 10.93 14.09 7.08
CA GLU A 221 11.13 15.22 6.19
C GLU A 221 9.79 15.89 5.81
N ILE A 222 9.81 17.21 5.75
CA ILE A 222 8.80 18.03 5.07
C ILE A 222 9.46 18.61 3.82
N VAL A 223 8.83 18.44 2.66
CA VAL A 223 9.32 18.97 1.38
C VAL A 223 8.30 19.92 0.80
N ARG A 224 8.68 21.18 0.61
CA ARG A 224 7.88 22.13 -0.17
C ARG A 224 8.13 21.89 -1.66
N VAL A 225 7.06 21.78 -2.43
CA VAL A 225 7.11 21.45 -3.86
C VAL A 225 6.45 22.58 -4.65
N THR A 226 7.20 23.14 -5.59
CA THR A 226 6.74 24.14 -6.55
C THR A 226 7.05 23.68 -7.96
N LYS A 227 6.53 24.38 -8.97
CA LYS A 227 6.90 24.13 -10.37
C LYS A 227 8.39 24.33 -10.65
N ASP A 228 9.04 25.23 -9.89
CA ASP A 228 10.41 25.65 -10.12
C ASP A 228 11.42 24.78 -9.36
N GLY A 229 10.99 24.08 -8.30
CA GLY A 229 11.90 23.27 -7.50
C GLY A 229 11.28 22.66 -6.25
N ILE A 230 12.15 22.02 -5.47
CA ILE A 230 11.82 21.45 -4.16
C ILE A 230 12.72 22.06 -3.09
N GLU A 231 12.16 22.29 -1.90
CA GLU A 231 12.90 22.72 -0.72
C GLU A 231 12.65 21.75 0.44
N SER A 232 13.73 21.28 1.06
CA SER A 232 13.71 20.28 2.13
C SER A 232 13.81 20.92 3.51
N PHE A 233 12.94 20.49 4.41
CA PHE A 233 12.94 20.84 5.83
C PHE A 233 13.09 19.56 6.67
N PRO A 234 14.32 19.09 6.89
CA PRO A 234 14.57 17.82 7.57
C PRO A 234 14.23 17.89 9.07
N MET A 235 13.97 16.73 9.66
CA MET A 235 13.87 16.56 11.11
C MET A 235 15.27 16.60 11.73
N VAL A 236 15.42 17.30 12.86
CA VAL A 236 16.72 17.45 13.55
C VAL A 236 17.21 16.12 14.15
N SER A 237 16.29 15.24 14.53
CA SER A 237 16.60 13.92 15.09
C SER A 237 15.53 12.93 14.62
N PRO A 238 15.68 12.33 13.43
CA PRO A 238 14.76 11.29 12.99
C PRO A 238 14.82 10.11 13.97
N GLY A 239 13.65 9.56 14.30
CA GLY A 239 13.57 8.33 15.10
C GLY A 239 14.16 7.13 14.35
N PRO A 240 14.22 5.95 14.97
CA PRO A 240 14.70 4.75 14.30
C PRO A 240 13.75 4.40 13.14
N LYS A 241 14.31 4.04 11.98
CA LYS A 241 13.51 3.70 10.79
C LYS A 241 12.68 2.44 11.03
N ALA A 242 11.56 2.33 10.33
CA ALA A 242 10.69 1.16 10.36
C ALA A 242 9.95 1.00 9.03
N HIS A 243 10.68 0.96 7.92
CA HIS A 243 10.11 0.79 6.58
C HIS A 243 9.23 -0.46 6.53
N CYS A 244 8.04 -0.34 5.93
CA CYS A 244 7.10 -1.45 5.87
C CYS A 244 7.62 -2.56 4.95
N MET A 245 8.03 -3.70 5.52
CA MET A 245 8.52 -4.85 4.73
C MET A 245 7.49 -5.32 3.69
N PHE A 246 6.21 -5.14 3.99
CA PHE A 246 5.11 -5.62 3.16
C PHE A 246 4.92 -4.82 1.85
N GLU A 247 5.50 -3.62 1.74
CA GLU A 247 5.56 -2.87 0.48
C GLU A 247 6.35 -3.66 -0.57
N TRP A 248 7.52 -4.17 -0.21
CA TRP A 248 8.32 -5.00 -1.12
C TRP A 248 7.74 -6.40 -1.32
N ILE A 249 7.23 -7.04 -0.25
CA ILE A 249 6.70 -8.41 -0.36
C ILE A 249 5.43 -8.48 -1.21
N TYR A 250 4.53 -7.49 -1.12
CA TYR A 250 3.21 -7.61 -1.75
C TYR A 250 2.64 -6.30 -2.32
N PHE A 251 2.64 -5.20 -1.56
CA PHE A 251 1.79 -4.05 -1.91
C PHE A 251 2.22 -3.29 -3.14
N ALA A 252 3.49 -2.88 -3.19
CA ALA A 252 3.96 -2.02 -4.24
C ALA A 252 4.01 -2.76 -5.58
N ARG A 253 3.93 -2.01 -6.67
CA ARG A 253 4.13 -2.59 -7.99
C ARG A 253 5.58 -3.03 -8.15
N PRO A 254 5.84 -4.12 -8.90
CA PRO A 254 7.20 -4.56 -9.16
C PRO A 254 8.11 -3.52 -9.82
N ASP A 255 7.54 -2.64 -10.66
CA ASP A 255 8.26 -1.58 -11.38
C ASP A 255 8.48 -0.29 -10.57
N SER A 256 8.23 -0.33 -9.25
CA SER A 256 8.52 0.77 -8.34
C SER A 256 9.88 0.58 -7.65
N VAL A 257 10.62 1.68 -7.55
CA VAL A 257 11.75 1.88 -6.65
C VAL A 257 11.26 2.60 -5.40
N MET A 258 11.58 2.06 -4.22
CA MET A 258 11.29 2.65 -2.91
C MET A 258 12.52 2.53 -2.03
N ASP A 259 12.93 3.62 -1.40
CA ASP A 259 14.08 3.69 -0.50
C ASP A 259 15.34 3.05 -1.13
N GLY A 260 15.58 3.35 -2.42
CA GLY A 260 16.72 2.83 -3.19
C GLY A 260 16.65 1.37 -3.62
N ARG A 261 15.51 0.68 -3.44
CA ARG A 261 15.31 -0.73 -3.83
C ARG A 261 14.16 -0.90 -4.80
N GLU A 262 14.42 -1.53 -5.94
CA GLU A 262 13.38 -1.95 -6.88
C GLU A 262 12.62 -3.16 -6.35
N VAL A 263 11.28 -3.08 -6.35
CA VAL A 263 10.40 -4.12 -5.79
C VAL A 263 10.55 -5.44 -6.52
N TYR A 264 10.67 -5.41 -7.85
CA TYR A 264 10.86 -6.62 -8.65
C TYR A 264 12.12 -7.39 -8.23
N ASP A 265 13.24 -6.69 -8.07
CA ASP A 265 14.51 -7.29 -7.69
C ASP A 265 14.46 -7.87 -6.27
N VAL A 266 13.84 -7.16 -5.32
CA VAL A 266 13.64 -7.70 -3.96
C VAL A 266 12.83 -8.99 -3.99
N ARG A 267 11.69 -9.02 -4.69
CA ARG A 267 10.85 -10.23 -4.79
C ARG A 267 11.58 -11.39 -5.47
N LYS A 268 12.40 -11.10 -6.47
CA LYS A 268 13.26 -12.09 -7.12
C LYS A 268 14.31 -12.65 -6.15
N GLN A 269 14.95 -11.81 -5.32
CA GLN A 269 15.88 -12.27 -4.30
C GLN A 269 15.21 -13.11 -3.21
N VAL A 270 13.99 -12.74 -2.78
CA VAL A 270 13.17 -13.57 -1.88
C VAL A 270 13.01 -14.98 -2.46
N GLY A 271 12.63 -15.08 -3.74
CA GLY A 271 12.50 -16.37 -4.42
C GLY A 271 13.81 -17.18 -4.44
N ILE A 272 14.93 -16.54 -4.76
CA ILE A 272 16.25 -17.20 -4.81
C ILE A 272 16.65 -17.76 -3.45
N ILE A 273 16.40 -17.00 -2.37
CA ILE A 273 16.70 -17.43 -1.00
C ILE A 273 15.77 -18.56 -0.58
N LEU A 274 14.47 -18.43 -0.86
CA LEU A 274 13.46 -19.44 -0.56
C LEU A 274 13.74 -20.79 -1.23
N ALA A 275 14.28 -20.80 -2.45
CA ALA A 275 14.71 -22.03 -3.12
C ALA A 275 15.85 -22.76 -2.39
N LYS A 276 16.73 -22.02 -1.72
CA LYS A 276 17.85 -22.58 -0.95
C LYS A 276 17.38 -23.08 0.42
N GLU A 277 16.50 -22.33 1.08
CA GLU A 277 16.00 -22.66 2.42
C GLU A 277 14.99 -23.81 2.39
N ALA A 278 14.16 -23.86 1.35
CA ALA A 278 13.08 -24.82 1.21
C ALA A 278 12.99 -25.37 -0.22
N PRO A 279 13.93 -26.23 -0.64
CA PRO A 279 13.86 -26.89 -1.95
C PRO A 279 12.63 -27.79 -2.07
N ALA A 280 12.26 -28.14 -3.31
CA ALA A 280 11.23 -29.12 -3.62
C ALA A 280 11.69 -29.96 -4.82
N ASP A 281 11.55 -31.28 -4.75
CA ASP A 281 11.79 -32.18 -5.89
C ASP A 281 10.53 -32.24 -6.76
N VAL A 282 10.42 -31.33 -7.71
CA VAL A 282 9.25 -31.14 -8.56
C VAL A 282 9.65 -30.93 -10.01
N ASP A 283 8.68 -31.02 -10.91
CA ASP A 283 8.92 -30.91 -12.35
C ASP A 283 8.87 -29.46 -12.86
N LEU A 284 8.14 -28.58 -12.17
CA LEU A 284 7.97 -27.17 -12.56
C LEU A 284 7.71 -26.23 -11.36
N VAL A 285 8.17 -25.00 -11.51
CA VAL A 285 7.87 -23.85 -10.65
C VAL A 285 6.81 -23.00 -11.33
N MET A 286 5.78 -22.58 -10.60
CA MET A 286 4.79 -21.65 -11.13
C MET A 286 4.35 -20.62 -10.09
N PRO A 287 3.95 -19.42 -10.52
CA PRO A 287 3.46 -18.41 -9.60
C PRO A 287 2.00 -18.62 -9.23
N VAL A 288 1.57 -17.99 -8.14
CA VAL A 288 0.19 -17.51 -8.00
C VAL A 288 0.11 -16.09 -8.61
N PRO A 289 -0.57 -15.89 -9.76
CA PRO A 289 -0.61 -14.58 -10.41
C PRO A 289 -1.46 -13.53 -9.66
N ASP A 290 -1.06 -12.25 -9.64
CA ASP A 290 0.12 -11.68 -10.30
C ASP A 290 1.30 -11.42 -9.34
N SER A 291 1.05 -11.35 -8.03
CA SER A 291 2.04 -11.00 -7.00
C SER A 291 3.15 -12.04 -6.84
N GLY A 292 2.83 -13.33 -7.01
CA GLY A 292 3.80 -14.43 -6.94
C GLY A 292 4.77 -14.52 -8.12
N ARG A 293 4.58 -13.73 -9.21
CA ARG A 293 5.37 -13.86 -10.45
C ARG A 293 6.88 -13.70 -10.24
N ALA A 294 7.31 -12.60 -9.60
CA ALA A 294 8.72 -12.33 -9.35
C ALA A 294 9.34 -13.32 -8.33
N HIS A 295 8.58 -13.69 -7.30
CA HIS A 295 8.97 -14.70 -6.32
C HIS A 295 9.22 -16.07 -6.98
N ALA A 296 8.29 -16.53 -7.83
CA ALA A 296 8.40 -17.79 -8.55
C ALA A 296 9.55 -17.79 -9.55
N LEU A 297 9.77 -16.69 -10.27
CA LEU A 297 10.94 -16.55 -11.14
C LEU A 297 12.25 -16.65 -10.33
N GLY A 298 12.32 -15.96 -9.19
CA GLY A 298 13.46 -16.07 -8.28
C GLY A 298 13.69 -17.51 -7.79
N TYR A 299 12.61 -18.20 -7.41
CA TYR A 299 12.68 -19.60 -6.96
C TYR A 299 13.16 -20.52 -8.08
N SER A 300 12.70 -20.33 -9.31
CA SER A 300 13.16 -21.06 -10.49
C SER A 300 14.66 -20.85 -10.73
N ILE A 301 15.15 -19.62 -10.65
CA ILE A 301 16.58 -19.31 -10.77
C ILE A 301 17.39 -19.98 -9.64
N GLY A 302 16.90 -19.90 -8.40
CA GLY A 302 17.60 -20.44 -7.24
C GLY A 302 17.63 -21.97 -7.18
N SER A 303 16.62 -22.64 -7.72
CA SER A 303 16.48 -24.11 -7.74
C SER A 303 16.96 -24.78 -9.03
N GLY A 304 17.04 -24.04 -10.14
CA GLY A 304 17.29 -24.59 -11.48
C GLY A 304 16.09 -25.29 -12.11
N ILE A 305 14.93 -25.31 -11.44
CA ILE A 305 13.71 -25.92 -11.95
C ILE A 305 13.02 -24.94 -12.90
N GLN A 306 12.50 -25.44 -14.02
CA GLN A 306 11.84 -24.62 -15.03
C GLN A 306 10.63 -23.87 -14.48
N TYR A 307 10.57 -22.57 -14.78
CA TYR A 307 9.40 -21.73 -14.55
C TYR A 307 8.36 -21.92 -15.67
N GLU A 308 7.09 -22.04 -15.30
CA GLU A 308 5.97 -22.06 -16.23
C GLU A 308 4.74 -21.33 -15.69
N GLU A 309 3.89 -20.86 -16.60
CA GLU A 309 2.54 -20.42 -16.26
C GLU A 309 1.61 -21.63 -16.14
N GLY A 310 1.20 -21.95 -14.92
CA GLY A 310 0.16 -22.95 -14.66
C GLY A 310 -1.22 -22.36 -14.37
N PHE A 311 -1.33 -21.04 -14.19
CA PHE A 311 -2.58 -20.32 -14.00
C PHE A 311 -2.73 -19.20 -15.03
N MET A 312 -3.96 -19.02 -15.52
CA MET A 312 -4.34 -17.83 -16.28
C MET A 312 -5.38 -17.04 -15.51
N LYS A 313 -5.03 -15.81 -15.12
CA LYS A 313 -5.94 -14.87 -14.46
C LYS A 313 -6.87 -14.23 -15.47
N ASN A 314 -8.17 -14.22 -15.19
CA ASN A 314 -9.13 -13.51 -16.02
C ASN A 314 -9.05 -12.01 -15.72
N ARG A 315 -8.49 -11.25 -16.67
CA ARG A 315 -8.26 -9.81 -16.54
C ARG A 315 -9.54 -8.96 -16.64
N PHE A 316 -10.64 -9.55 -17.10
CA PHE A 316 -11.91 -8.84 -17.35
C PHE A 316 -12.95 -9.06 -16.24
N VAL A 317 -12.61 -9.80 -15.18
CA VAL A 317 -13.52 -9.98 -14.04
C VAL A 317 -13.42 -8.77 -13.12
N GLY A 318 -14.39 -7.86 -13.24
CA GLY A 318 -14.58 -6.74 -12.32
C GLY A 318 -15.05 -7.19 -10.93
N ARG A 319 -15.39 -6.22 -10.07
CA ARG A 319 -16.01 -6.51 -8.76
C ARG A 319 -17.42 -7.05 -9.01
N THR A 320 -17.67 -8.30 -8.61
CA THR A 320 -19.01 -8.91 -8.60
C THR A 320 -19.87 -8.27 -7.51
N PHE A 321 -20.43 -7.09 -7.78
CA PHE A 321 -21.31 -6.38 -6.85
C PHE A 321 -22.78 -6.80 -6.92
N ILE A 322 -23.18 -7.61 -7.90
CA ILE A 322 -24.56 -8.10 -8.03
C ILE A 322 -24.52 -9.61 -8.27
N LEU A 323 -24.46 -10.40 -7.19
CA LEU A 323 -24.79 -11.82 -7.23
C LEU A 323 -25.78 -12.12 -6.09
N PRO A 324 -27.05 -12.47 -6.42
CA PRO A 324 -28.14 -12.60 -5.45
C PRO A 324 -28.02 -13.83 -4.54
N ASP A 325 -27.15 -14.79 -4.86
CA ASP A 325 -26.99 -16.05 -4.13
C ASP A 325 -25.55 -16.25 -3.62
N GLN A 326 -25.40 -16.75 -2.39
CA GLN A 326 -24.13 -17.05 -1.73
C GLN A 326 -23.36 -18.16 -2.46
N LYS A 327 -24.06 -19.11 -3.06
CA LYS A 327 -23.49 -20.16 -3.91
C LYS A 327 -22.88 -19.60 -5.20
N MET A 328 -23.49 -18.57 -5.78
CA MET A 328 -22.97 -17.87 -6.95
C MET A 328 -21.73 -17.02 -6.62
N ARG A 329 -21.65 -16.43 -5.41
CA ARG A 329 -20.44 -15.73 -4.95
C ARG A 329 -19.25 -16.66 -4.75
N GLU A 330 -19.48 -17.90 -4.32
CA GLU A 330 -18.43 -18.92 -4.19
C GLU A 330 -17.86 -19.32 -5.57
N ASN A 331 -18.73 -19.45 -6.58
CA ASN A 331 -18.33 -19.65 -7.99
C ASN A 331 -17.68 -18.41 -8.62
N ALA A 332 -17.92 -17.19 -8.13
CA ALA A 332 -17.24 -16.00 -8.65
C ALA A 332 -15.72 -16.00 -8.39
N VAL A 333 -15.24 -16.82 -7.44
CA VAL A 333 -13.80 -17.01 -7.21
C VAL A 333 -13.19 -17.95 -8.24
N SER A 334 -13.89 -19.01 -8.66
CA SER A 334 -13.43 -19.89 -9.75
C SER A 334 -13.44 -19.19 -11.11
N MET A 335 -14.20 -18.10 -11.28
CA MET A 335 -14.13 -17.25 -12.49
C MET A 335 -12.85 -16.42 -12.61
N LYS A 336 -12.07 -16.25 -11.53
CA LYS A 336 -10.91 -15.34 -11.54
C LYS A 336 -9.63 -15.96 -12.07
N MET A 337 -9.48 -17.29 -11.97
CA MET A 337 -8.23 -17.95 -12.32
C MET A 337 -8.48 -19.39 -12.76
N ASN A 338 -7.97 -19.75 -13.94
CA ASN A 338 -8.08 -21.09 -14.52
C ASN A 338 -6.71 -21.77 -14.55
N ALA A 339 -6.66 -23.07 -14.30
CA ALA A 339 -5.44 -23.84 -14.53
C ALA A 339 -5.18 -24.05 -16.03
N ILE A 340 -3.92 -23.99 -16.44
CA ILE A 340 -3.47 -24.34 -17.79
C ILE A 340 -3.18 -25.84 -17.80
N LYS A 341 -4.19 -26.64 -18.17
CA LYS A 341 -4.14 -28.11 -18.08
C LYS A 341 -2.93 -28.73 -18.78
N SER A 342 -2.53 -28.20 -19.93
CA SER A 342 -1.35 -28.67 -20.68
C SER A 342 -0.04 -28.54 -19.91
N THR A 343 0.05 -27.57 -19.00
CA THR A 343 1.23 -27.33 -18.15
C THR A 343 1.23 -28.25 -16.93
N VAL A 344 0.06 -28.42 -16.30
CA VAL A 344 -0.03 -29.01 -14.95
C VAL A 344 -0.32 -30.51 -14.92
N ASN A 345 -0.94 -31.06 -15.98
CA ASN A 345 -1.40 -32.45 -15.99
C ASN A 345 -0.24 -33.44 -15.88
N GLY A 346 -0.30 -34.31 -14.86
CA GLY A 346 0.68 -35.36 -14.60
C GLY A 346 2.00 -34.90 -13.97
N LYS A 347 2.11 -33.62 -13.56
CA LYS A 347 3.33 -33.01 -13.03
C LYS A 347 3.30 -32.88 -11.51
N ARG A 348 4.47 -32.95 -10.89
CA ARG A 348 4.75 -32.47 -9.52
C ARG A 348 5.09 -30.99 -9.62
N ILE A 349 4.45 -30.16 -8.81
CA ILE A 349 4.46 -28.70 -9.00
C ILE A 349 4.85 -28.02 -7.69
N VAL A 350 5.68 -26.99 -7.76
CA VAL A 350 5.78 -26.00 -6.67
C VAL A 350 5.10 -24.69 -7.09
N ILE A 351 4.10 -24.28 -6.31
CA ILE A 351 3.51 -22.95 -6.41
C ILE A 351 4.23 -22.01 -5.45
N VAL A 352 4.58 -20.82 -5.95
CA VAL A 352 5.18 -19.77 -5.14
C VAL A 352 4.22 -18.58 -5.05
N ASP A 353 3.93 -18.18 -3.82
CA ASP A 353 3.04 -17.06 -3.50
C ASP A 353 3.74 -16.08 -2.53
N ASP A 354 3.23 -14.87 -2.41
CA ASP A 354 3.83 -13.84 -1.54
C ASP A 354 3.59 -14.10 -0.05
N SER A 355 2.36 -14.44 0.35
CA SER A 355 1.96 -14.51 1.76
C SER A 355 0.76 -15.43 1.98
N ILE A 356 0.58 -15.89 3.23
CA ILE A 356 -0.65 -16.57 3.67
C ILE A 356 -1.24 -15.81 4.85
N VAL A 357 -2.45 -15.28 4.66
CA VAL A 357 -3.25 -14.69 5.74
C VAL A 357 -4.27 -15.71 6.25
N ARG A 358 -5.28 -16.03 5.43
CA ARG A 358 -6.39 -16.94 5.80
C ARG A 358 -6.27 -18.36 5.24
N GLY A 359 -5.39 -18.59 4.27
CA GLY A 359 -5.24 -19.89 3.58
C GLY A 359 -6.37 -20.28 2.60
N THR A 360 -7.55 -19.65 2.68
CA THR A 360 -8.73 -20.02 1.86
C THR A 360 -8.52 -19.89 0.35
N THR A 361 -7.73 -18.91 -0.10
CA THR A 361 -7.41 -18.74 -1.53
C THR A 361 -6.54 -19.89 -2.02
N LEU A 362 -5.42 -20.18 -1.34
CA LEU A 362 -4.50 -21.25 -1.71
C LEU A 362 -5.18 -22.61 -1.70
N LYS A 363 -6.03 -22.90 -0.70
CA LYS A 363 -6.83 -24.13 -0.66
C LYS A 363 -7.63 -24.34 -1.95
N LYS A 364 -8.28 -23.29 -2.45
CA LYS A 364 -9.05 -23.35 -3.71
C LYS A 364 -8.13 -23.55 -4.91
N LEU A 365 -7.00 -22.85 -4.96
CA LEU A 365 -6.06 -22.96 -6.07
C LEU A 365 -5.40 -24.34 -6.17
N ILE A 366 -5.06 -24.95 -5.03
CA ILE A 366 -4.55 -26.32 -4.97
C ILE A 366 -5.58 -27.30 -5.52
N ASN A 367 -6.85 -27.16 -5.13
CA ASN A 367 -7.92 -28.01 -5.69
C ASN A 367 -8.05 -27.84 -7.20
N VAL A 368 -8.02 -26.61 -7.72
CA VAL A 368 -8.05 -26.33 -9.16
C VAL A 368 -6.88 -27.01 -9.91
N LEU A 369 -5.68 -27.05 -9.31
CA LEU A 369 -4.52 -27.74 -9.90
C LEU A 369 -4.68 -29.26 -9.87
N ARG A 370 -5.19 -29.82 -8.77
CA ARG A 370 -5.46 -31.26 -8.66
C ARG A 370 -6.54 -31.70 -9.65
N ASP A 371 -7.62 -30.93 -9.80
CA ASP A 371 -8.68 -31.17 -10.78
C ASP A 371 -8.16 -31.11 -12.22
N ALA A 372 -7.14 -30.27 -12.47
CA ALA A 372 -6.45 -30.19 -13.75
C ALA A 372 -5.40 -31.31 -13.97
N GLY A 373 -5.18 -32.18 -12.98
CA GLY A 373 -4.35 -33.38 -13.10
C GLY A 373 -2.96 -33.28 -12.46
N ALA A 374 -2.66 -32.28 -11.64
CA ALA A 374 -1.39 -32.22 -10.90
C ALA A 374 -1.24 -33.43 -9.95
N LYS A 375 -0.06 -34.07 -9.95
CA LYS A 375 0.25 -35.21 -9.07
C LYS A 375 0.51 -34.75 -7.64
N GLU A 376 1.37 -33.75 -7.50
CA GLU A 376 1.78 -33.16 -6.23
C GLU A 376 1.78 -31.63 -6.37
N VAL A 377 1.40 -30.94 -5.30
CA VAL A 377 1.35 -29.48 -5.19
C VAL A 377 2.06 -29.06 -3.91
N HIS A 378 3.29 -28.59 -4.06
CA HIS A 378 4.13 -28.02 -3.01
C HIS A 378 3.93 -26.51 -2.97
N VAL A 379 3.93 -25.92 -1.79
CA VAL A 379 3.70 -24.48 -1.59
C VAL A 379 4.93 -23.84 -0.95
N ARG A 380 5.37 -22.71 -1.52
CA ARG A 380 6.48 -21.90 -1.02
C ARG A 380 6.04 -20.45 -0.90
N ILE A 381 6.26 -19.84 0.26
CA ILE A 381 5.74 -18.51 0.59
C ILE A 381 6.88 -17.52 0.81
N GLY A 382 6.83 -16.41 0.08
CA GLY A 382 7.84 -15.33 0.09
C GLY A 382 7.85 -14.43 1.33
N SER A 383 6.99 -14.71 2.30
CA SER A 383 6.90 -14.03 3.59
C SER A 383 7.03 -15.06 4.71
N PRO A 384 7.59 -14.71 5.88
CA PRO A 384 7.37 -15.46 7.11
C PRO A 384 5.87 -15.49 7.46
N PRO A 385 5.45 -16.42 8.35
CA PRO A 385 4.07 -16.49 8.80
C PRO A 385 3.57 -15.16 9.38
N ILE A 386 2.39 -14.74 8.96
CA ILE A 386 1.74 -13.54 9.45
C ILE A 386 0.98 -13.89 10.74
N ILE A 387 1.39 -13.29 11.85
CA ILE A 387 0.92 -13.65 13.20
C ILE A 387 0.34 -12.47 13.99
N ALA A 388 0.52 -11.24 13.51
CA ALA A 388 0.17 -10.05 14.26
C ALA A 388 -0.50 -9.00 13.37
N PRO A 389 -1.44 -8.21 13.93
CA PRO A 389 -2.14 -7.20 13.17
C PRO A 389 -1.22 -6.05 12.75
N CYS A 390 -1.65 -5.30 11.74
CA CYS A 390 -0.99 -4.06 11.36
C CYS A 390 -1.81 -2.86 11.86
N TYR A 391 -1.13 -1.90 12.48
CA TYR A 391 -1.70 -0.61 12.91
C TYR A 391 -1.20 0.57 12.07
N TYR A 392 -0.49 0.29 10.98
CA TYR A 392 0.28 1.27 10.22
C TYR A 392 -0.21 1.44 8.78
N GLY A 393 -1.49 1.15 8.49
CA GLY A 393 -2.07 1.37 7.14
C GLY A 393 -2.19 0.12 6.27
N VAL A 394 -2.15 -1.09 6.84
CA VAL A 394 -2.49 -2.34 6.13
C VAL A 394 -3.78 -2.93 6.70
N ASP A 395 -4.73 -3.36 5.85
CA ASP A 395 -5.98 -4.01 6.26
C ASP A 395 -5.74 -5.45 6.75
N MET A 396 -5.11 -5.57 7.92
CA MET A 396 -4.80 -6.79 8.65
C MET A 396 -5.06 -6.56 10.15
N LYS A 397 -6.31 -6.26 10.52
CA LYS A 397 -6.61 -5.70 11.85
C LYS A 397 -6.92 -6.72 12.94
N SER A 398 -7.24 -7.96 12.59
CA SER A 398 -7.76 -8.93 13.57
C SER A 398 -7.06 -10.27 13.48
N ARG A 399 -6.64 -10.77 14.66
CA ARG A 399 -5.83 -11.99 14.81
C ARG A 399 -6.54 -13.26 14.37
N ASP A 400 -7.85 -13.31 14.52
CA ASP A 400 -8.70 -14.42 14.06
C ASP A 400 -8.62 -14.66 12.53
N GLN A 401 -8.13 -13.67 11.78
CA GLN A 401 -7.94 -13.80 10.34
C GLN A 401 -6.62 -14.50 9.96
N PHE A 402 -5.69 -14.65 10.89
CA PHE A 402 -4.36 -15.20 10.62
C PHE A 402 -4.33 -16.69 10.91
N ILE A 403 -4.25 -17.49 9.86
CA ILE A 403 -4.19 -18.95 10.00
C ILE A 403 -2.98 -19.39 10.85
N ALA A 404 -1.88 -18.64 10.78
CA ALA A 404 -0.65 -18.94 11.50
C ALA A 404 -0.65 -18.58 12.99
N THR A 405 -1.69 -17.92 13.52
CA THR A 405 -1.83 -17.75 14.98
C THR A 405 -2.44 -18.96 15.67
N THR A 406 -3.19 -19.77 14.92
CA THR A 406 -3.95 -20.90 15.46
C THR A 406 -3.33 -22.23 15.08
N TYR A 407 -2.69 -22.31 13.92
CA TYR A 407 -2.20 -23.55 13.34
C TYR A 407 -0.70 -23.49 13.10
N SER A 408 -0.02 -24.58 13.42
CA SER A 408 1.36 -24.84 13.01
C SER A 408 1.50 -24.95 11.49
N VAL A 409 2.72 -24.84 10.96
CA VAL A 409 2.99 -24.96 9.52
C VAL A 409 2.46 -26.28 8.95
N GLU A 410 2.60 -27.38 9.70
CA GLU A 410 2.10 -28.70 9.27
C GLU A 410 0.56 -28.77 9.27
N GLU A 411 -0.11 -28.17 10.25
CA GLU A 411 -1.57 -28.07 10.25
C GLU A 411 -2.07 -27.17 9.11
N ILE A 412 -1.39 -26.04 8.83
CA ILE A 412 -1.71 -25.18 7.68
C ILE A 412 -1.58 -25.97 6.38
N ARG A 413 -0.49 -26.73 6.20
CA ARG A 413 -0.28 -27.60 5.03
C ARG A 413 -1.47 -28.53 4.82
N GLN A 414 -1.93 -29.18 5.88
CA GLN A 414 -3.10 -30.07 5.85
C GLN A 414 -4.39 -29.30 5.50
N ILE A 415 -4.62 -28.14 6.11
CA ILE A 415 -5.81 -27.30 5.89
C ILE A 415 -5.94 -26.87 4.42
N ILE A 416 -4.82 -26.47 3.80
CA ILE A 416 -4.80 -26.04 2.40
C ILE A 416 -4.72 -27.20 1.40
N GLY A 417 -4.37 -28.41 1.86
CA GLY A 417 -4.30 -29.61 1.01
C GLY A 417 -3.02 -29.74 0.17
N ALA A 418 -1.94 -29.07 0.60
CA ALA A 418 -0.64 -29.13 -0.07
C ALA A 418 0.14 -30.40 0.31
N ASP A 419 0.99 -30.89 -0.58
CA ASP A 419 1.90 -32.01 -0.29
C ASP A 419 3.06 -31.58 0.60
N SER A 420 3.53 -30.33 0.45
CA SER A 420 4.43 -29.68 1.42
C SER A 420 4.16 -28.17 1.47
N LEU A 421 4.48 -27.54 2.60
CA LEU A 421 4.40 -26.10 2.79
C LEU A 421 5.69 -25.62 3.47
N ALA A 422 6.28 -24.55 2.95
CA ALA A 422 7.35 -23.84 3.63
C ALA A 422 7.24 -22.33 3.41
N TYR A 423 7.68 -21.57 4.40
CA TYR A 423 7.81 -20.12 4.36
C TYR A 423 9.30 -19.77 4.30
N ILE A 424 9.64 -18.62 3.73
CA ILE A 424 10.98 -18.05 3.90
C ILE A 424 11.22 -17.76 5.38
N SER A 425 12.46 -17.91 5.83
CA SER A 425 12.87 -17.46 7.17
C SER A 425 12.79 -15.93 7.29
N LEU A 426 12.70 -15.44 8.53
CA LEU A 426 12.72 -13.99 8.80
C LEU A 426 14.06 -13.39 8.33
N GLU A 427 15.16 -14.09 8.61
CA GLU A 427 16.52 -13.74 8.23
C GLU A 427 16.68 -13.72 6.71
N GLY A 428 16.13 -14.72 6.02
CA GLY A 428 16.12 -14.81 4.57
C GLY A 428 15.34 -13.66 3.92
N MET A 429 14.18 -13.31 4.49
CA MET A 429 13.40 -12.15 4.04
C MET A 429 14.18 -10.84 4.24
N VAL A 430 14.69 -10.58 5.44
CA VAL A 430 15.47 -9.36 5.73
C VAL A 430 16.68 -9.24 4.81
N LYS A 431 17.38 -10.35 4.57
CA LYS A 431 18.49 -10.42 3.62
C LYS A 431 18.07 -10.06 2.19
N ALA A 432 16.91 -10.52 1.73
CA ALA A 432 16.38 -10.19 0.41
C ALA A 432 16.02 -8.71 0.27
N LEU A 433 15.44 -8.11 1.32
CA LEU A 433 15.11 -6.69 1.35
C LEU A 433 16.35 -5.81 1.32
N GLY A 434 17.47 -6.28 1.89
CA GLY A 434 18.75 -5.59 1.82
C GLY A 434 18.81 -4.34 2.70
N PHE A 435 18.06 -4.34 3.80
CA PHE A 435 18.11 -3.36 4.88
C PHE A 435 18.55 -4.03 6.19
N PRO A 436 19.11 -3.27 7.16
CA PRO A 436 19.22 -3.72 8.54
C PRO A 436 17.84 -4.11 9.10
N ALA A 437 17.79 -5.11 9.97
CA ALA A 437 16.52 -5.59 10.52
C ALA A 437 15.83 -4.52 11.38
N GLU A 438 16.63 -3.69 12.06
CA GLU A 438 16.23 -2.56 12.87
C GLU A 438 15.58 -1.42 12.07
N ASP A 439 15.89 -1.30 10.77
CA ASP A 439 15.30 -0.29 9.88
C ASP A 439 13.96 -0.74 9.28
N LEU A 440 13.55 -1.99 9.53
CA LEU A 440 12.34 -2.59 8.99
C LEU A 440 11.25 -2.71 10.06
N CYS A 441 10.00 -2.45 9.67
CA CYS A 441 8.83 -2.88 10.43
C CYS A 441 8.54 -4.36 10.12
N LEU A 442 8.85 -5.22 11.09
CA LEU A 442 8.63 -6.67 11.04
C LEU A 442 7.44 -7.13 11.89
N ALA A 443 6.69 -6.18 12.45
CA ALA A 443 5.66 -6.41 13.47
C ALA A 443 4.65 -7.50 13.09
N CYS A 444 4.20 -7.53 11.83
CA CYS A 444 3.22 -8.52 11.36
C CYS A 444 3.74 -9.97 11.43
N THR A 445 5.07 -10.17 11.47
CA THR A 445 5.73 -11.48 11.48
C THR A 445 6.35 -11.87 12.82
N ASN A 446 6.69 -10.90 13.67
CA ASN A 446 7.33 -11.17 14.96
C ASN A 446 6.58 -10.62 16.19
N GLY A 447 5.51 -9.85 15.98
CA GLY A 447 4.72 -9.22 17.04
C GLY A 447 5.45 -8.11 17.82
N LEU A 448 6.57 -7.60 17.29
CA LEU A 448 7.37 -6.53 17.88
C LEU A 448 7.15 -5.23 17.10
N TYR A 449 6.46 -4.28 17.73
CA TYR A 449 6.05 -3.04 17.10
C TYR A 449 7.11 -1.95 17.27
N PRO A 450 7.38 -1.13 16.25
CA PRO A 450 8.32 -0.01 16.33
C PRO A 450 7.82 1.17 17.18
N THR A 451 6.51 1.29 17.39
CA THR A 451 5.89 2.31 18.26
C THR A 451 5.08 1.66 19.39
N PRO A 452 4.83 2.36 20.50
CA PRO A 452 3.95 1.86 21.55
C PRO A 452 2.53 1.65 21.01
N ILE A 453 1.99 0.44 21.17
CA ILE A 453 0.61 0.08 20.83
C ILE A 453 0.01 -0.65 22.03
N GLU A 454 -1.19 -0.26 22.46
CA GLU A 454 -1.87 -0.88 23.58
C GLU A 454 -2.04 -2.40 23.36
N GLY A 455 -1.61 -3.20 24.34
CA GLY A 455 -1.69 -4.66 24.29
C GLY A 455 -0.64 -5.36 23.43
N GLU A 456 0.27 -4.61 22.81
CA GLU A 456 1.33 -5.15 21.96
C GLU A 456 2.73 -4.96 22.56
N LYS A 457 3.70 -5.74 22.05
CA LYS A 457 5.09 -5.64 22.51
C LYS A 457 5.85 -4.61 21.67
N LEU A 458 6.48 -3.65 22.34
CA LEU A 458 7.44 -2.72 21.72
C LEU A 458 8.73 -3.48 21.36
N ARG A 459 9.29 -3.23 20.18
CA ARG A 459 10.59 -3.77 19.79
C ARG A 459 11.70 -3.16 20.65
N PRO A 460 12.80 -3.90 20.93
CA PRO A 460 13.99 -3.32 21.55
C PRO A 460 14.50 -2.14 20.72
N GLN A 461 14.89 -1.05 21.39
CA GLN A 461 15.42 0.17 20.80
C GLN A 461 16.94 0.11 20.70
#